data_AF-A0A8H7B134-F1
#
_entry.id   AF-A0A8H7B134-F1
#
_cell.length_a   1.000
_cell.length_b   1.000
_cell.length_c   1.000
_cell.angle_alpha   90.00
_cell.angle_beta   90.00
_cell.angle_gamma   90.00
#
_symmetry.space_group_name_H-M   'P 1'
#
loop_
_entity.id
_entity.type
_entity.pdbx_description
1 polymer ?
#
loop_
_entity_poly.entity_id
_entity_poly.type
_entity_poly.pdbx_seq_one_letter_code
_entity_poly.pdbx_strand_id
1 'polypeptide(L)'
;MVNETINILKAAQAEASAKAVVFTSTALYAYDPNFQHSSKCFTVYGAAKAMPEKAAWKSMQDEKPHFTFNTILPTTNFGPSLVYEKQGHASTGGFLKASFDGDEAIVKGVVPMYHIDVRDDARVHVPALADPQTAGRRLADGCGDMASPFIGT
;
A
#
# COMPACT_ATOMS: atom_id res chain seq x y z
N MET A 1 -1.77 7.22 12.13
CA MET A 1 -2.17 6.10 11.25
C MET A 1 -2.35 4.76 11.97
N VAL A 2 -1.54 4.41 12.99
CA VAL A 2 -1.69 3.11 13.70
C VAL A 2 -3.03 3.01 14.41
N ASN A 3 -3.35 3.96 15.29
CA ASN A 3 -4.60 3.94 16.06
C ASN A 3 -5.85 3.99 15.17
N GLU A 4 -5.77 4.76 14.09
CA GLU A 4 -6.83 4.91 13.10
C GLU A 4 -7.09 3.58 12.37
N THR A 5 -6.03 2.85 12.02
CA THR A 5 -6.15 1.52 11.41
C THR A 5 -6.80 0.53 12.38
N ILE A 6 -6.35 0.50 13.64
CA ILE A 6 -6.95 -0.37 14.66
C ILE A 6 -8.42 -0.01 14.91
N ASN A 7 -8.77 1.28 14.92
CA ASN A 7 -10.15 1.71 15.11
C ASN A 7 -11.06 1.25 13.96
N ILE A 8 -10.56 1.24 12.72
CA ILE A 8 -11.29 0.69 11.56
C ILE A 8 -11.50 -0.82 11.72
N LEU A 9 -10.49 -1.56 12.16
CA LEU A 9 -10.64 -3.01 12.41
C LEU A 9 -11.65 -3.31 13.51
N LYS A 10 -11.65 -2.52 14.59
CA LYS A 10 -12.66 -2.63 15.65
C LYS A 10 -14.06 -2.32 15.15
N ALA A 11 -14.21 -1.31 14.29
CA ALA A 11 -15.49 -1.00 13.66
C ALA A 11 -15.97 -2.15 12.75
N ALA A 12 -15.07 -2.75 11.96
CA ALA A 12 -15.38 -3.94 11.18
C ALA A 12 -15.76 -5.14 12.06
N GLN A 13 -15.10 -5.32 13.21
CA GLN A 13 -15.42 -6.39 14.15
C GLN A 13 -16.79 -6.20 14.82
N ALA A 14 -17.21 -4.95 15.02
CA ALA A 14 -18.52 -4.63 15.58
C ALA A 14 -19.67 -4.82 14.55
N GLU A 15 -19.36 -4.78 13.26
CA GLU A 15 -20.31 -4.95 12.17
C GLU A 15 -20.40 -6.42 11.74
N ALA A 16 -21.42 -7.14 12.21
CA ALA A 16 -21.57 -8.58 11.96
C ALA A 16 -21.70 -8.96 10.47
N SER A 17 -22.03 -8.01 9.59
CA SER A 17 -22.08 -8.23 8.15
C SER A 17 -20.71 -8.14 7.45
N ALA A 18 -19.68 -7.61 8.11
CA ALA A 18 -18.34 -7.50 7.56
C ALA A 18 -17.68 -8.88 7.44
N LYS A 19 -17.37 -9.30 6.22
CA LYS A 19 -16.77 -10.61 5.94
C LYS A 19 -15.27 -10.54 5.63
N ALA A 20 -14.84 -9.44 5.05
CA ALA A 20 -13.46 -9.22 4.66
C ALA A 20 -13.08 -7.73 4.78
N VAL A 21 -11.82 -7.48 5.13
CA VAL A 21 -11.21 -6.15 5.15
C VAL A 21 -9.91 -6.21 4.35
N VAL A 22 -9.75 -5.27 3.43
CA VAL A 22 -8.50 -5.08 2.66
C VAL A 22 -7.84 -3.78 3.10
N PHE A 23 -6.56 -3.86 3.43
CA PHE A 23 -5.73 -2.71 3.79
C PHE A 23 -4.66 -2.46 2.74
N THR A 24 -4.69 -1.29 2.13
CA THR A 24 -3.68 -0.87 1.14
C THR A 24 -2.43 -0.36 1.85
N SER A 25 -1.38 -1.18 1.84
CA SER A 25 -0.05 -0.89 2.38
C SER A 25 0.88 -0.38 1.27
N THR A 26 2.17 -0.65 1.34
CA THR A 26 3.15 -0.33 0.31
C THR A 26 4.29 -1.34 0.32
N ALA A 27 4.92 -1.55 -0.83
CA ALA A 27 6.15 -2.34 -0.94
C ALA A 27 7.44 -1.55 -0.66
N LEU A 28 7.34 -0.25 -0.32
CA LEU A 28 8.50 0.58 -0.01
C LEU A 28 9.22 0.16 1.29
N TYR A 29 10.53 0.34 1.30
CA TYR A 29 11.35 0.12 2.49
C TYR A 29 10.91 1.04 3.64
N ALA A 30 10.71 0.44 4.82
CA ALA A 30 10.38 1.14 6.05
C ALA A 30 11.60 1.47 6.92
N TYR A 31 12.80 1.03 6.50
CA TYR A 31 14.04 1.21 7.22
C TYR A 31 15.17 1.48 6.23
N ASP A 32 16.02 2.44 6.58
CA ASP A 32 17.21 2.81 5.84
C ASP A 32 18.33 3.16 6.85
N PRO A 33 19.46 2.45 6.84
CA PRO A 33 20.59 2.73 7.72
C PRO A 33 21.26 4.09 7.41
N ASN A 34 21.09 4.63 6.21
CA ASN A 34 21.70 5.87 5.75
C ASN A 34 20.69 7.01 5.58
N PHE A 35 19.89 7.26 6.62
CA PHE A 35 18.73 8.16 6.63
C PHE A 35 18.98 9.64 6.22
N GLN A 36 20.25 10.07 6.11
CA GLN A 36 20.62 11.43 5.72
C GLN A 36 20.87 11.55 4.21
N HIS A 37 19.87 11.22 3.39
CA HIS A 37 19.90 11.41 1.94
C HIS A 37 18.60 12.04 1.40
N SER A 38 18.62 12.48 0.14
CA SER A 38 17.49 13.18 -0.50
C SER A 38 16.19 12.35 -0.52
N SER A 39 16.30 11.04 -0.71
CA SER A 39 15.14 10.13 -0.78
C SER A 39 14.55 9.69 0.59
N LYS A 40 14.99 10.29 1.71
CA LYS A 40 14.55 9.87 3.07
C LYS A 40 13.04 9.99 3.29
N CYS A 41 12.36 10.86 2.54
CA CYS A 41 10.90 11.00 2.58
C CYS A 41 10.19 9.69 2.21
N PHE A 42 10.73 8.91 1.27
CA PHE A 42 10.17 7.62 0.87
C PHE A 42 10.32 6.58 1.98
N THR A 43 11.44 6.57 2.71
CA THR A 43 11.63 5.71 3.88
C THR A 43 10.64 6.06 5.00
N VAL A 44 10.45 7.35 5.28
CA VAL A 44 9.47 7.80 6.29
C VAL A 44 8.05 7.40 5.88
N TYR A 45 7.70 7.59 4.60
CA TYR A 45 6.42 7.15 4.07
C TYR A 45 6.24 5.63 4.17
N GLY A 46 7.26 4.85 3.82
CA GLY A 46 7.29 3.39 3.97
C GLY A 46 7.06 2.97 5.41
N ALA A 47 7.75 3.59 6.37
CA ALA A 47 7.53 3.35 7.80
C ALA A 47 6.10 3.70 8.23
N ALA A 48 5.56 4.81 7.73
CA ALA A 48 4.20 5.25 8.04
C ALA A 48 3.12 4.29 7.53
N LYS A 49 3.40 3.48 6.50
CA LYS A 49 2.54 2.40 6.01
C LYS A 49 2.79 1.04 6.68
N ALA A 50 4.06 0.72 6.94
CA ALA A 50 4.46 -0.55 7.54
C ALA A 50 4.05 -0.67 9.02
N MET A 51 4.15 0.40 9.81
CA MET A 51 3.78 0.36 11.24
C MET A 51 2.29 0.06 11.46
N PRO A 52 1.33 0.73 10.79
CA PRO A 52 -0.08 0.36 10.91
C PRO A 52 -0.39 -1.03 10.36
N GLU A 53 0.25 -1.46 9.27
CA GLU A 53 0.07 -2.83 8.75
C GLU A 53 0.51 -3.88 9.78
N LYS A 54 1.67 -3.68 10.41
CA LYS A 54 2.17 -4.58 11.46
C LYS A 54 1.22 -4.62 12.66
N ALA A 55 0.70 -3.47 13.09
CA ALA A 55 -0.27 -3.39 14.18
C ALA A 55 -1.59 -4.08 13.82
N ALA A 56 -2.07 -3.92 12.58
CA ALA A 56 -3.25 -4.59 12.07
C ALA A 56 -3.09 -6.12 12.12
N TRP A 57 -2.00 -6.65 11.57
CA TRP A 57 -1.70 -8.09 11.63
C TRP A 57 -1.61 -8.63 13.06
N LYS A 58 -1.03 -7.84 13.98
CA LYS A 58 -1.00 -8.21 15.40
C LYS A 58 -2.41 -8.27 16.02
N SER A 59 -3.26 -7.28 15.75
CA SER A 59 -4.66 -7.28 16.22
C SER A 59 -5.44 -8.47 15.65
N MET A 60 -5.23 -8.84 14.38
CA MET A 60 -5.84 -10.04 13.79
C MET A 60 -5.44 -11.33 14.53
N GLN A 61 -4.18 -11.44 14.98
CA GLN A 61 -3.68 -12.60 15.73
C GLN A 61 -4.22 -12.63 17.17
N ASP A 62 -4.22 -11.47 17.84
CA ASP A 62 -4.59 -11.34 19.24
C ASP A 62 -6.12 -11.45 19.45
N GLU A 63 -6.91 -10.79 18.60
CA GLU A 63 -8.36 -10.65 18.75
C GLU A 63 -9.16 -11.71 17.98
N LYS A 64 -8.56 -12.32 16.95
CA LYS A 64 -9.19 -13.35 16.08
C LYS A 64 -10.60 -12.97 15.62
N PRO A 65 -10.75 -11.85 14.90
CA PRO A 65 -12.04 -11.36 14.45
C PRO A 65 -12.72 -12.33 13.48
N HIS A 66 -14.02 -12.12 13.26
CA HIS A 66 -14.85 -13.01 12.44
C HIS A 66 -14.66 -12.81 10.93
N PHE A 67 -14.04 -11.70 10.52
CA PHE A 67 -13.74 -11.36 9.13
C PHE A 67 -12.32 -11.76 8.74
N THR A 68 -12.08 -11.91 7.43
CA THR A 68 -10.73 -12.11 6.88
C THR A 68 -10.03 -10.78 6.65
N PHE A 69 -8.74 -10.71 6.96
CA PHE A 69 -7.92 -9.51 6.71
C PHE A 69 -6.85 -9.81 5.67
N ASN A 70 -6.76 -8.94 4.67
CA ASN A 70 -5.77 -9.01 3.61
C ASN A 70 -5.07 -7.66 3.45
N THR A 71 -3.81 -7.69 3.03
CA THR A 71 -3.09 -6.47 2.67
C THR A 71 -2.66 -6.53 1.22
N ILE A 72 -2.70 -5.40 0.54
CA ILE A 72 -2.16 -5.24 -0.82
C ILE A 72 -0.99 -4.26 -0.71
N LEU A 73 0.10 -4.55 -1.40
CA LEU A 73 1.34 -3.78 -1.31
C LEU A 73 1.72 -3.14 -2.67
N PRO A 74 1.00 -2.08 -3.10
CA PRO A 74 1.35 -1.34 -4.30
C PRO A 74 2.76 -0.80 -4.29
N THR A 75 3.33 -0.79 -5.50
CA THR A 75 4.58 -0.11 -5.84
C THR A 75 4.25 1.31 -6.34
N THR A 76 4.72 1.68 -7.53
CA THR A 76 4.32 2.93 -8.18
C THR A 76 3.14 2.68 -9.12
N ASN A 77 1.98 3.28 -8.83
CA ASN A 77 0.81 3.13 -9.68
C ASN A 77 0.87 4.12 -10.85
N PHE A 78 0.90 3.61 -12.07
CA PHE A 78 0.79 4.39 -13.30
C PHE A 78 -0.51 4.08 -14.03
N GLY A 79 -1.03 5.03 -14.78
CA GLY A 79 -2.24 4.83 -15.57
C GLY A 79 -3.17 6.04 -15.52
N PRO A 80 -4.34 5.92 -16.18
CA PRO A 80 -5.28 7.02 -16.30
C PRO A 80 -6.00 7.29 -14.97
N SER A 81 -6.19 8.57 -14.65
CA SER A 81 -7.11 8.99 -13.59
C SER A 81 -8.55 8.69 -14.00
N LEU A 82 -9.32 8.07 -13.09
CA LEU A 82 -10.70 7.68 -13.37
C LEU A 82 -11.59 8.90 -13.66
N VAL A 83 -11.41 9.98 -12.90
CA VAL A 83 -12.14 11.25 -13.09
C VAL A 83 -11.13 12.38 -13.19
N TYR A 84 -10.48 12.48 -14.35
CA TYR A 84 -9.38 13.42 -14.58
C TYR A 84 -9.72 14.87 -14.20
N GLU A 85 -10.92 15.37 -14.52
CA GLU A 85 -11.34 16.74 -14.19
C GLU A 85 -11.29 17.06 -12.69
N LYS A 86 -11.48 16.05 -11.82
CA LYS A 86 -11.48 16.21 -10.37
C LYS A 86 -10.16 15.79 -9.71
N GLN A 87 -9.39 14.93 -10.37
CA GLN A 87 -8.20 14.29 -9.79
C GLN A 87 -6.89 14.79 -10.41
N GLY A 88 -6.91 15.30 -11.64
CA GLY A 88 -5.72 15.64 -12.40
C GLY A 88 -4.77 14.46 -12.53
N HIS A 89 -3.47 14.71 -12.39
CA HIS A 89 -2.41 13.69 -12.28
C HIS A 89 -1.97 13.54 -10.82
N ALA A 90 -2.83 12.96 -9.99
CA ALA A 90 -2.57 12.83 -8.56
C ALA A 90 -1.47 11.80 -8.25
N SER A 91 -0.74 12.06 -7.15
CA SER A 91 0.23 11.12 -6.56
C SER A 91 1.27 10.64 -7.59
N THR A 92 1.46 9.32 -7.72
CA THR A 92 2.43 8.68 -8.63
C THR A 92 2.16 8.96 -10.11
N GLY A 93 0.90 9.20 -10.51
CA GLY A 93 0.56 9.63 -11.87
C GLY A 93 1.18 10.98 -12.25
N GLY A 94 1.45 11.83 -11.24
CA GLY A 94 2.16 13.09 -11.41
C GLY A 94 3.62 12.94 -11.84
N PHE A 95 4.27 11.81 -11.54
CA PHE A 95 5.67 11.58 -11.93
C PHE A 95 5.83 11.48 -13.45
N LEU A 96 4.91 10.76 -14.12
CA LEU A 96 4.90 10.67 -15.58
C LEU A 96 4.60 12.03 -16.22
N LYS A 97 3.66 12.79 -15.65
CA LYS A 97 3.34 14.14 -16.13
C LYS A 97 4.53 15.09 -15.98
N ALA A 98 5.17 15.11 -14.81
CA ALA A 98 6.35 15.91 -14.54
C ALA A 98 7.49 15.57 -15.51
N SER A 99 7.74 14.27 -15.73
CA SER A 99 8.73 13.81 -16.71
C SER A 99 8.39 14.26 -18.14
N PHE A 100 7.11 14.22 -18.53
CA PHE A 100 6.67 14.66 -19.85
C PHE A 100 6.82 16.17 -20.04
N ASP A 101 6.58 16.97 -18.99
CA ASP A 101 6.73 18.42 -19.01
C ASP A 101 8.20 18.89 -18.90
N GLY A 102 9.14 17.98 -18.68
CA GLY A 102 10.56 18.29 -18.51
C GLY A 102 10.95 18.73 -17.08
N ASP A 103 10.14 18.45 -16.07
CA ASP A 103 10.51 18.69 -14.67
C ASP A 103 11.44 17.57 -14.15
N GLU A 104 12.73 17.81 -14.32
CA GLU A 104 13.77 16.87 -13.89
C GLU A 104 13.93 16.78 -12.37
N ALA A 105 13.43 17.73 -11.59
CA ALA A 105 13.63 17.76 -10.14
C ALA A 105 12.86 16.64 -9.44
N ILE A 106 11.61 16.42 -9.86
CA ILE A 106 10.79 15.31 -9.38
C ILE A 106 11.39 13.97 -9.82
N VAL A 107 11.77 13.86 -11.10
CA VAL A 107 12.29 12.60 -11.66
C VAL A 107 13.59 12.16 -10.99
N LYS A 108 14.53 13.09 -10.71
CA LYS A 108 15.79 12.79 -10.03
C LYS A 108 15.62 12.41 -8.55
N GLY A 109 14.52 12.80 -7.92
CA GLY A 109 14.21 12.47 -6.53
C GLY A 109 13.61 11.07 -6.33
N VAL A 110 13.02 10.50 -7.39
CA VAL A 110 12.40 9.16 -7.36
C VAL A 110 13.49 8.11 -7.57
N VAL A 111 13.58 7.16 -6.64
CA VAL A 111 14.48 6.01 -6.78
C VAL A 111 13.91 5.02 -7.81
N PRO A 112 14.76 4.31 -8.57
CA PRO A 112 14.29 3.23 -9.43
C PRO A 112 13.47 2.21 -8.63
N MET A 113 12.24 1.96 -9.08
CA MET A 113 11.30 1.06 -8.43
C MET A 113 10.35 0.44 -9.46
N TYR A 114 9.72 -0.67 -9.08
CA TYR A 114 8.69 -1.29 -9.91
C TYR A 114 7.46 -0.39 -10.03
N HIS A 115 6.70 -0.61 -11.11
CA HIS A 115 5.41 0.02 -11.31
C HIS A 115 4.35 -1.04 -11.62
N ILE A 116 3.10 -0.65 -11.39
CA ILE A 116 1.90 -1.41 -11.77
C ILE A 116 0.90 -0.46 -12.44
N ASP A 117 0.12 -0.98 -13.39
CA ASP A 117 -1.04 -0.26 -13.91
C ASP A 117 -2.10 -0.10 -12.81
N VAL A 118 -2.57 1.12 -12.57
CA VAL A 118 -3.57 1.43 -11.53
C VAL A 118 -4.86 0.61 -11.67
N ARG A 119 -5.19 0.18 -12.91
CA ARG A 119 -6.36 -0.67 -13.16
C ARG A 119 -6.11 -2.11 -12.73
N ASP A 120 -4.87 -2.59 -12.80
CA ASP A 120 -4.50 -3.93 -12.33
C ASP A 120 -4.44 -3.96 -10.80
N ASP A 121 -3.89 -2.93 -10.15
CA ASP A 121 -3.94 -2.80 -8.69
C ASP A 121 -5.41 -2.76 -8.20
N ALA A 122 -6.26 -1.96 -8.86
CA ALA A 122 -7.70 -1.94 -8.56
C ALA A 122 -8.37 -3.32 -8.76
N ARG A 123 -7.93 -4.10 -9.76
CA ARG A 123 -8.45 -5.46 -9.97
C ARG A 123 -8.03 -6.43 -8.87
N VAL A 124 -6.84 -6.29 -8.28
CA VAL A 124 -6.36 -7.15 -7.17
C VAL A 124 -7.15 -6.91 -5.87
N HIS A 125 -7.69 -5.70 -5.67
CA HIS A 125 -8.54 -5.38 -4.52
C HIS A 125 -9.84 -6.20 -4.47
N VAL A 126 -10.40 -6.58 -5.63
CA VAL A 126 -11.65 -7.35 -5.70
C VAL A 126 -11.50 -8.79 -5.18
N PRO A 127 -10.59 -9.64 -5.71
CA PRO A 127 -10.38 -10.98 -5.19
C PRO A 127 -9.85 -10.93 -3.76
N ALA A 128 -9.08 -9.92 -3.35
CA ALA A 128 -8.67 -9.75 -1.96
C ALA A 128 -9.85 -9.56 -0.98
N LEU A 129 -11.03 -9.13 -1.46
CA LEU A 129 -12.25 -9.06 -0.65
C LEU A 129 -13.13 -10.30 -0.77
N ALA A 130 -13.11 -10.99 -1.93
CA ALA A 130 -14.13 -11.96 -2.28
C ALA A 130 -13.64 -13.41 -2.44
N ASP A 131 -12.34 -13.62 -2.72
CA ASP A 131 -11.79 -14.95 -2.98
C ASP A 131 -11.23 -15.56 -1.68
N PRO A 132 -11.80 -16.69 -1.20
CA PRO A 132 -11.30 -17.40 -0.02
C PRO A 132 -9.83 -17.82 -0.12
N GLN A 133 -9.29 -18.02 -1.33
CA GLN A 133 -7.88 -18.39 -1.51
C GLN A 133 -6.90 -17.27 -1.13
N THR A 134 -7.40 -16.03 -1.11
CA THR A 134 -6.62 -14.86 -0.73
C THR A 134 -6.72 -14.54 0.75
N ALA A 135 -7.52 -15.26 1.54
CA ALA A 135 -7.75 -14.96 2.95
C ALA A 135 -6.45 -15.04 3.78
N GLY A 136 -6.19 -14.00 4.58
CA GLY A 136 -5.01 -13.91 5.44
C GLY A 136 -3.70 -13.71 4.67
N ARG A 137 -3.73 -13.08 3.48
CA ARG A 137 -2.55 -12.89 2.63
C ARG A 137 -2.07 -11.44 2.61
N ARG A 138 -0.76 -11.29 2.38
CA ARG A 138 -0.11 -10.05 1.94
C ARG A 138 0.16 -10.19 0.44
N LEU A 139 -0.59 -9.47 -0.38
CA LEU A 139 -0.55 -9.56 -1.84
C LEU A 139 0.38 -8.47 -2.38
N ALA A 140 1.49 -8.88 -3.00
CA ALA A 140 2.36 -7.98 -3.75
C ALA A 140 1.90 -7.93 -5.20
N ASP A 141 1.75 -6.73 -5.74
CA ASP A 141 1.22 -6.44 -7.08
C ASP A 141 2.26 -5.73 -7.98
N GLY A 142 3.52 -5.64 -7.55
CA GLY A 142 4.64 -5.21 -8.39
C GLY A 142 5.21 -6.35 -9.25
N CYS A 143 5.66 -6.04 -10.47
CA CYS A 143 6.33 -6.99 -11.37
C CYS A 143 7.73 -7.39 -10.85
N GLY A 144 7.83 -8.28 -9.87
CA GLY A 144 9.09 -8.85 -9.37
C GLY A 144 8.96 -9.50 -7.99
N ASP A 145 9.92 -10.35 -7.61
CA ASP A 145 10.00 -10.95 -6.27
C ASP A 145 10.21 -9.87 -5.19
N MET A 146 9.11 -9.28 -4.73
CA MET A 146 9.11 -8.36 -3.61
C MET A 146 9.00 -9.15 -2.31
N ALA A 147 10.06 -9.87 -1.98
CA ALA A 147 10.31 -10.32 -0.63
C ALA A 147 10.66 -9.09 0.23
N SER A 148 9.68 -8.26 0.59
CA SER A 148 9.85 -7.41 1.76
C SER A 148 9.97 -8.37 2.93
N PRO A 149 11.13 -8.48 3.62
CA PRO A 149 11.21 -9.35 4.78
C PRO A 149 10.14 -8.88 5.77
N PHE A 150 9.40 -9.84 6.33
CA PHE A 150 8.63 -9.64 7.55
C PHE A 150 9.50 -8.79 8.49
N ILE A 151 9.09 -7.57 8.80
CA ILE A 151 9.77 -6.79 9.85
C ILE A 151 9.38 -7.44 11.17
N GLY A 152 10.06 -8.55 11.50
CA GLY A 152 10.22 -9.18 12.80
C GLY A 152 8.95 -9.59 13.54
N THR A 153 8.90 -10.90 13.84
CA THR A 153 8.38 -11.45 15.11
C THR A 153 8.57 -10.52 16.31
#